data_AF-A0A6P2M209-F1
#
_entry.id   AF-A0A6P2M209-F1
#
_cell.length_a   1.000
_cell.length_b   1.000
_cell.length_c   1.000
_cell.angle_alpha   90.00
_cell.angle_beta   90.00
_cell.angle_gamma   90.00
#
_symmetry.space_group_name_H-M   'P 1'
#
loop_
_entity.id
_entity.type
_entity.pdbx_description
1 polymer ?
#
loop_
_entity_poly.entity_id
_entity_poly.type
_entity_poly.pdbx_seq_one_letter_code
_entity_poly.pdbx_strand_id
1 'polypeptide(L)'
;MLSGTTSRTRFPSTSRHWRRDAGLALPAVIAVGAAVAALTGTWFESALTESRRTRALSDRLIAFHAADAAVAACTARLLRGGAPYIDELASSAEPDAWRRVTALGVAEAFAPFASWPMAAQPPRCLIEAWRGVGPRGSRAYLVTARGVGGHASSVVWLQSQVAVRHGRIVAQRWRRVAAVHR
;
A
#
# COMPACT_ATOMS: atom_id res chain seq x y z
N MET A 1 -42.13 23.97 93.91
CA MET A 1 -43.15 23.97 92.84
C MET A 1 -42.54 24.63 91.61
N LEU A 2 -42.91 24.12 90.42
CA LEU A 2 -42.65 24.62 89.06
C LEU A 2 -41.43 24.03 88.33
N SER A 3 -41.71 22.85 87.80
CA SER A 3 -41.29 22.28 86.50
C SER A 3 -41.08 23.31 85.38
N GLY A 4 -40.18 23.00 84.44
CA GLY A 4 -40.03 23.83 83.24
C GLY A 4 -39.04 23.35 82.17
N THR A 5 -39.25 22.14 81.65
CA THR A 5 -39.01 21.72 80.25
C THR A 5 -37.69 22.10 79.54
N THR A 6 -36.81 21.10 79.41
CA THR A 6 -35.77 21.02 78.38
C THR A 6 -36.38 20.97 76.98
N SER A 7 -36.20 22.03 76.20
CA SER A 7 -36.49 22.06 74.76
C SER A 7 -35.41 21.30 74.00
N ARG A 8 -35.73 20.06 73.61
CA ARG A 8 -34.89 19.24 72.73
C ARG A 8 -35.20 19.60 71.28
N THR A 9 -34.35 20.43 70.68
CA THR A 9 -34.37 20.74 69.24
C THR A 9 -34.16 19.45 68.44
N ARG A 10 -35.22 18.98 67.79
CA ARG A 10 -35.15 17.91 66.78
C ARG A 10 -34.65 18.53 65.49
N PHE A 11 -33.41 18.23 65.12
CA PHE A 11 -32.92 18.47 63.77
C PHE A 11 -33.74 17.61 62.79
N PRO A 12 -34.34 18.19 61.74
CA PRO A 12 -34.99 17.40 60.71
C PRO A 12 -33.92 16.58 59.97
N SER A 13 -34.10 15.25 59.95
CA SER A 13 -33.19 14.34 59.26
C SER A 13 -33.31 14.56 57.74
N THR A 14 -32.31 15.18 57.15
CA THR A 14 -32.11 15.32 55.69
C THR A 14 -31.65 14.02 55.02
N SER A 15 -31.83 12.87 55.65
CA SER A 15 -31.30 11.57 55.21
C SER A 15 -32.18 10.81 54.21
N ARG A 16 -33.39 11.30 53.87
CA ARG A 16 -34.31 10.60 52.95
C ARG A 16 -34.21 11.02 51.48
N HIS A 17 -33.63 12.17 51.18
CA HIS A 17 -33.47 12.62 49.78
C HIS A 17 -32.29 11.90 49.09
N TRP A 18 -31.18 11.72 49.80
CA TRP A 18 -29.97 11.04 49.33
C TRP A 18 -30.18 9.61 48.81
N ARG A 19 -31.17 8.88 49.36
CA ARG A 19 -31.41 7.46 49.02
C ARG A 19 -32.09 7.25 47.67
N ARG A 20 -32.75 8.28 47.10
CA ARG A 20 -33.41 8.21 45.78
C ARG A 20 -32.50 8.71 44.65
N ASP A 21 -31.68 9.74 44.92
CA ASP A 21 -30.73 10.28 43.93
C ASP A 21 -29.56 9.31 43.66
N ALA A 22 -29.20 8.47 44.64
CA ALA A 22 -28.23 7.39 44.47
C ALA A 22 -28.65 6.30 43.46
N GLY A 23 -29.96 6.12 43.21
CA GLY A 23 -30.48 5.13 42.26
C GLY A 23 -30.28 5.51 40.79
N LEU A 24 -30.12 6.81 40.49
CA LEU A 24 -29.92 7.33 39.14
C LEU A 24 -28.47 7.79 38.87
N ALA A 25 -27.70 8.12 39.92
CA ALA A 25 -26.32 8.59 39.79
C ALA A 25 -25.39 7.55 39.14
N LEU A 26 -25.49 6.27 39.53
CA LEU A 26 -24.67 5.20 38.95
C LEU A 26 -24.98 4.97 37.46
N PRO A 27 -26.25 4.78 37.04
CA PRO A 27 -26.59 4.73 35.61
C PRO A 27 -26.14 5.96 34.83
N ALA A 28 -26.27 7.16 35.39
CA ALA A 28 -25.84 8.40 34.75
C ALA A 28 -24.32 8.43 34.53
N VAL A 29 -23.52 8.07 35.54
CA VAL A 29 -22.06 7.99 35.42
C VAL A 29 -21.65 6.91 34.42
N ILE A 30 -22.32 5.75 34.43
CA ILE A 30 -22.08 4.69 33.44
C ILE A 30 -22.39 5.19 32.03
N ALA A 31 -23.52 5.88 31.83
CA ALA A 31 -23.89 6.43 30.53
C ALA A 31 -22.89 7.47 30.02
N VAL A 32 -22.44 8.38 30.89
CA VAL A 32 -21.41 9.38 30.55
C VAL A 32 -20.07 8.70 30.24
N GLY A 33 -19.65 7.75 31.09
CA GLY A 33 -18.42 6.98 30.88
C GLY A 33 -18.46 6.19 29.57
N ALA A 34 -19.59 5.56 29.26
CA ALA A 34 -19.80 4.84 28.00
C ALA A 34 -19.78 5.79 26.79
N ALA A 35 -20.41 6.97 26.88
CA ALA A 35 -20.37 7.98 25.82
C ALA A 35 -18.95 8.50 25.57
N VAL A 36 -18.20 8.81 26.63
CA VAL A 36 -16.80 9.23 26.53
C VAL A 36 -15.92 8.11 25.96
N ALA A 37 -16.09 6.88 26.42
CA ALA A 37 -15.36 5.72 25.90
C ALA A 37 -15.68 5.47 24.42
N ALA A 38 -16.95 5.61 24.01
CA ALA A 38 -17.35 5.47 22.62
C ALA A 38 -16.74 6.57 21.73
N LEU A 39 -16.80 7.83 22.16
CA LEU A 39 -16.25 8.97 21.40
C LEU A 39 -14.72 8.91 21.29
N THR A 40 -14.03 8.55 22.36
CA THR A 40 -12.56 8.38 22.34
C THR A 40 -12.16 7.17 21.50
N GLY A 41 -12.91 6.07 21.57
CA GLY A 41 -12.70 4.89 20.73
C GLY A 41 -12.83 5.21 19.23
N THR A 42 -13.88 5.92 18.81
CA THR A 42 -14.06 6.28 17.39
C THR A 42 -12.97 7.23 16.90
N TRP A 43 -12.52 8.17 17.74
CA TRP A 43 -11.40 9.07 17.42
C TRP A 43 -10.08 8.31 17.26
N PHE A 44 -9.80 7.37 18.17
CA PHE A 44 -8.58 6.56 18.13
C PHE A 44 -8.54 5.69 16.86
N GLU A 45 -9.64 5.02 16.53
CA GLU A 45 -9.74 4.23 15.31
C GLU A 45 -9.61 5.09 14.04
N SER A 46 -10.14 6.32 14.05
CA SER A 46 -9.98 7.27 12.94
C SER A 46 -8.52 7.68 12.75
N ALA A 47 -7.83 8.05 13.83
CA ALA A 47 -6.41 8.42 13.80
C ALA A 47 -5.51 7.24 13.37
N LEU A 48 -5.80 6.02 13.84
CA LEU A 48 -5.10 4.81 13.41
C LEU A 48 -5.33 4.51 11.93
N THR A 49 -6.56 4.68 11.44
CA THR A 49 -6.90 4.48 10.03
C THR A 49 -6.13 5.45 9.13
N GLU A 50 -6.07 6.72 9.50
CA GLU A 50 -5.30 7.73 8.77
C GLU A 50 -3.80 7.39 8.75
N SER A 51 -3.22 7.03 9.89
CA SER A 51 -1.82 6.59 9.99
C SER A 51 -1.52 5.39 9.09
N ARG A 52 -2.39 4.38 9.09
CA ARG A 52 -2.25 3.19 8.23
C ARG A 52 -2.37 3.54 6.74
N ARG A 53 -3.28 4.44 6.37
CA ARG A 53 -3.40 4.93 4.98
C ARG A 53 -2.14 5.64 4.52
N THR A 54 -1.56 6.52 5.35
CA THR A 54 -0.31 7.23 5.02
C THR A 54 0.86 6.27 4.84
N ARG A 55 0.97 5.24 5.69
CA ARG A 55 2.00 4.19 5.55
C ARG A 55 1.81 3.39 4.27
N ALA A 56 0.58 2.95 3.98
CA ALA A 56 0.27 2.20 2.76
C ALA A 56 0.55 3.03 1.49
N LEU A 57 0.26 4.33 1.51
CA LEU A 57 0.61 5.26 0.43
C LEU A 57 2.12 5.36 0.25
N SER A 58 2.85 5.56 1.35
CA SER A 58 4.31 5.67 1.35
C SER A 58 4.96 4.40 0.78
N ASP A 59 4.51 3.23 1.24
CA ASP A 59 4.97 1.95 0.71
C ASP A 59 4.69 1.79 -0.78
N ARG A 60 3.55 2.31 -1.27
CA ARG A 60 3.20 2.22 -2.68
C ARG A 60 4.03 3.17 -3.56
N LEU A 61 4.42 4.33 -3.03
CA LEU A 61 5.35 5.25 -3.69
C LEU A 61 6.76 4.65 -3.78
N ILE A 62 7.25 4.02 -2.70
CA ILE A 62 8.53 3.29 -2.73
C ILE A 62 8.50 2.21 -3.80
N ALA A 63 7.44 1.38 -3.82
CA ALA A 63 7.27 0.34 -4.82
C ALA A 63 7.23 0.91 -6.26
N PHE A 64 6.53 2.03 -6.47
CA PHE A 64 6.45 2.68 -7.78
C PHE A 64 7.81 3.20 -8.24
N HIS A 65 8.54 3.93 -7.40
CA HIS A 65 9.86 4.45 -7.74
C HIS A 65 10.88 3.34 -8.00
N ALA A 66 10.83 2.25 -7.22
CA ALA A 66 11.66 1.08 -7.45
C ALA A 66 11.35 0.43 -8.82
N ALA A 67 10.06 0.29 -9.16
CA ALA A 67 9.64 -0.25 -10.45
C ALA A 67 10.06 0.65 -11.62
N ASP A 68 9.88 1.97 -11.49
CA ASP A 68 10.19 2.94 -12.54
C ASP A 68 11.70 2.99 -12.83
N ALA A 69 12.50 3.06 -11.77
CA ALA A 69 13.96 2.99 -11.88
C ALA A 69 14.42 1.68 -12.53
N ALA A 70 13.76 0.56 -12.22
CA ALA A 70 14.07 -0.72 -12.85
C ALA A 70 13.68 -0.76 -14.33
N VAL A 71 12.53 -0.20 -14.75
CA VAL A 71 12.19 -0.06 -16.18
C VAL A 71 13.27 0.71 -16.91
N ALA A 72 13.70 1.86 -16.37
CA ALA A 72 14.73 2.70 -16.99
C ALA A 72 16.07 1.96 -17.08
N ALA A 73 16.52 1.33 -15.99
CA ALA A 73 17.80 0.62 -15.94
C ALA A 73 17.84 -0.61 -16.86
N CYS A 74 16.76 -1.40 -16.90
CA CYS A 74 16.68 -2.58 -17.77
C CYS A 74 16.59 -2.19 -19.23
N THR A 75 15.87 -1.11 -19.56
CA THR A 75 15.86 -0.53 -20.91
C THR A 75 17.26 -0.07 -21.31
N ALA A 76 17.98 0.64 -20.42
CA ALA A 76 19.35 1.06 -20.71
C ALA A 76 20.29 -0.14 -20.92
N ARG A 77 20.13 -1.22 -20.14
CA ARG A 77 20.92 -2.45 -20.31
C ARG A 77 20.59 -3.18 -21.61
N LEU A 78 19.32 -3.17 -22.02
CA LEU A 78 18.85 -3.70 -23.30
C LEU A 78 19.50 -2.96 -24.48
N LEU A 79 19.54 -1.62 -24.42
CA LEU A 79 20.17 -0.81 -25.46
C LEU A 79 21.68 -1.05 -25.58
N ARG A 80 22.35 -1.40 -24.46
CA ARG A 80 23.76 -1.82 -24.44
C ARG A 80 23.99 -3.26 -24.91
N GLY A 81 22.93 -4.02 -25.23
CA GLY A 81 23.02 -5.41 -25.68
C GLY A 81 23.36 -6.42 -24.60
N GLY A 82 23.34 -6.03 -23.32
CA GLY A 82 23.76 -6.88 -22.19
C GLY A 82 22.62 -7.37 -21.30
N ALA A 83 21.37 -7.19 -21.71
CA ALA A 83 20.21 -7.63 -20.94
C ALA A 83 19.72 -9.00 -21.41
N PRO A 84 19.46 -9.95 -20.49
CA PRO A 84 18.71 -11.15 -20.84
C PRO A 84 17.27 -10.76 -21.21
N TYR A 85 16.73 -11.41 -22.23
CA TYR A 85 15.34 -11.26 -22.64
C TYR A 85 14.80 -12.61 -23.10
N ILE A 86 13.49 -12.81 -22.96
CA ILE A 86 12.79 -13.95 -23.56
C ILE A 86 12.66 -13.66 -25.06
N ASP A 87 13.23 -14.54 -25.87
CA ASP A 87 13.22 -14.39 -27.32
C ASP A 87 11.82 -14.53 -27.90
N GLU A 88 11.64 -14.02 -29.11
CA GLU A 88 10.35 -13.93 -29.76
C GLU A 88 9.79 -15.33 -30.04
N LEU A 89 8.69 -15.71 -29.36
CA LEU A 89 7.86 -16.83 -29.80
C LEU A 89 7.44 -16.59 -31.27
N ALA A 90 7.17 -17.65 -32.02
CA ALA A 90 6.80 -17.56 -33.45
C ALA A 90 5.48 -16.78 -33.70
N SER A 91 4.78 -16.37 -32.64
CA SER A 91 3.54 -15.61 -32.68
C SER A 91 3.79 -14.09 -32.62
N SER A 92 2.97 -13.32 -33.33
CA SER A 92 2.89 -11.86 -33.22
C SER A 92 2.00 -11.39 -32.05
N ALA A 93 1.41 -12.32 -31.29
CA ALA A 93 0.60 -12.01 -30.13
C ALA A 93 1.39 -11.23 -29.07
N GLU A 94 0.67 -10.46 -28.24
CA GLU A 94 1.28 -9.74 -27.11
C GLU A 94 1.98 -10.73 -26.16
N PRO A 95 3.25 -10.49 -25.79
CA PRO A 95 3.94 -11.30 -24.81
C PRO A 95 3.20 -11.28 -23.48
N ASP A 96 2.98 -12.46 -22.92
CA ASP A 96 2.19 -12.67 -21.72
C ASP A 96 2.99 -13.34 -20.60
N ALA A 97 4.31 -13.55 -20.77
CA ALA A 97 5.10 -14.26 -19.78
C ALA A 97 5.05 -13.52 -18.46
N TRP A 98 5.11 -12.18 -18.47
CA TRP A 98 4.94 -11.33 -17.30
C TRP A 98 3.65 -11.56 -16.49
N ARG A 99 2.58 -12.08 -17.09
CA ARG A 99 1.30 -12.35 -16.39
C ARG A 99 1.35 -13.64 -15.58
N ARG A 100 2.28 -14.54 -15.88
CA ARG A 100 2.42 -15.80 -15.15
C ARG A 100 2.99 -15.50 -13.76
N VAL A 101 2.43 -16.11 -12.72
CA VAL A 101 2.75 -15.77 -11.31
C VAL A 101 4.23 -15.91 -10.96
N THR A 102 4.95 -16.75 -11.69
CA THR A 102 6.39 -16.99 -11.54
C THR A 102 7.25 -16.17 -12.51
N ALA A 103 6.68 -15.23 -13.28
CA ALA A 103 7.38 -14.53 -14.36
C ALA A 103 8.61 -13.74 -13.92
N LEU A 104 8.65 -13.30 -12.66
CA LEU A 104 9.85 -12.67 -12.10
C LEU A 104 10.70 -13.59 -11.24
N GLY A 105 10.31 -14.87 -11.14
CA GLY A 105 11.13 -15.95 -10.61
C GLY A 105 11.91 -16.70 -11.70
N VAL A 106 11.64 -16.45 -12.99
CA VAL A 106 12.37 -17.05 -14.12
C VAL A 106 13.80 -16.50 -14.22
N ALA A 107 14.70 -17.25 -14.85
CA ALA A 107 16.12 -16.92 -14.95
C ALA A 107 16.37 -15.62 -15.76
N GLU A 108 15.50 -15.33 -16.72
CA GLU A 108 15.55 -14.15 -17.59
C GLU A 108 15.09 -12.88 -16.86
N ALA A 109 14.39 -13.02 -15.73
CA ALA A 109 14.07 -11.90 -14.87
C ALA A 109 15.27 -11.56 -13.99
N PHE A 110 15.73 -10.31 -14.03
CA PHE A 110 16.94 -9.90 -13.31
C PHE A 110 16.71 -8.62 -12.51
N ALA A 111 17.54 -8.43 -11.48
CA ALA A 111 17.56 -7.22 -10.67
C ALA A 111 18.65 -6.28 -11.20
N PRO A 112 18.30 -5.10 -11.76
CA PRO A 112 19.31 -4.13 -12.19
C PRO A 112 20.04 -3.47 -11.00
N PHE A 113 19.46 -3.55 -9.80
CA PHE A 113 20.03 -3.04 -8.55
C PHE A 113 20.11 -4.17 -7.52
N ALA A 114 21.19 -4.20 -6.73
CA ALA A 114 21.33 -5.16 -5.63
C ALA A 114 20.36 -4.89 -4.47
N SER A 115 20.00 -3.62 -4.27
CA SER A 115 19.03 -3.15 -3.29
C SER A 115 18.38 -1.85 -3.76
N TRP A 116 17.28 -1.46 -3.13
CA TRP A 116 16.63 -0.17 -3.34
C TRP A 116 16.28 0.45 -1.99
N PRO A 117 16.50 1.76 -1.78
CA PRO A 117 16.25 2.40 -0.49
C PRO A 117 14.82 2.15 0.00
N MET A 118 14.71 1.69 1.25
CA MET A 118 13.44 1.40 1.94
C MET A 118 12.58 0.32 1.28
N ALA A 119 13.04 -0.37 0.24
CA ALA A 119 12.32 -1.49 -0.36
C ALA A 119 12.64 -2.79 0.39
N ALA A 120 11.62 -3.61 0.63
CA ALA A 120 11.79 -4.94 1.24
C ALA A 120 12.56 -5.92 0.33
N GLN A 121 12.55 -5.69 -0.99
CA GLN A 121 13.24 -6.52 -1.98
C GLN A 121 13.79 -5.63 -3.11
N PRO A 122 14.90 -6.00 -3.75
CA PRO A 122 15.36 -5.30 -4.94
C PRO A 122 14.32 -5.39 -6.06
N PRO A 123 14.11 -4.31 -6.83
CA PRO A 123 13.20 -4.37 -7.96
C PRO A 123 13.77 -5.29 -9.04
N ARG A 124 12.88 -6.00 -9.73
CA ARG A 124 13.24 -6.95 -10.80
C ARG A 124 12.52 -6.58 -12.08
N CYS A 125 13.13 -6.89 -13.21
CA CYS A 125 12.54 -6.69 -14.52
C CYS A 125 12.61 -7.96 -15.36
N LEU A 126 11.65 -8.10 -16.26
CA LEU A 126 11.59 -9.10 -17.31
C LEU A 126 11.47 -8.36 -18.65
N ILE A 127 12.24 -8.80 -19.64
CA ILE A 127 12.20 -8.26 -21.00
C ILE A 127 11.73 -9.36 -21.92
N GLU A 128 10.72 -9.07 -22.73
CA GLU A 128 10.16 -10.00 -23.71
C GLU A 128 10.23 -9.36 -25.09
N ALA A 129 10.81 -10.03 -26.08
CA ALA A 129 10.82 -9.54 -27.44
C ALA A 129 9.43 -9.69 -28.08
N TRP A 130 9.00 -8.69 -28.86
CA TRP A 130 7.66 -8.64 -29.47
C TRP A 130 7.74 -8.40 -30.98
N ARG A 131 7.41 -9.44 -31.76
CA ARG A 131 7.37 -9.36 -33.23
C ARG A 131 6.24 -8.50 -33.74
N GLY A 132 6.51 -7.82 -34.86
CA GLY A 132 5.49 -7.20 -35.69
C GLY A 132 4.89 -5.91 -35.10
N VAL A 133 5.41 -5.43 -33.97
CA VAL A 133 5.00 -4.17 -33.36
C VAL A 133 6.11 -3.13 -33.50
N GLY A 134 5.73 -1.91 -33.86
CA GLY A 134 6.66 -0.78 -34.02
C GLY A 134 7.01 -0.47 -35.48
N PRO A 135 7.86 0.55 -35.71
CA PRO A 135 8.27 0.95 -37.05
C PRO A 135 8.99 -0.17 -37.82
N ARG A 136 8.91 -0.14 -39.16
CA ARG A 136 9.61 -1.12 -40.02
C ARG A 136 11.12 -1.12 -39.72
N GLY A 137 11.69 -2.34 -39.66
CA GLY A 137 13.11 -2.54 -39.35
C GLY A 137 13.50 -2.27 -37.90
N SER A 138 12.53 -2.18 -36.98
CA SER A 138 12.78 -2.14 -35.53
C SER A 138 12.39 -3.46 -34.87
N ARG A 139 13.00 -3.75 -33.72
CA ARG A 139 12.60 -4.83 -32.82
C ARG A 139 11.88 -4.22 -31.64
N ALA A 140 10.65 -4.64 -31.37
CA ALA A 140 9.94 -4.21 -30.17
C ALA A 140 10.24 -5.15 -29.00
N TYR A 141 10.23 -4.57 -27.82
CA TYR A 141 10.38 -5.28 -26.55
C TYR A 141 9.34 -4.76 -25.57
N LEU A 142 8.82 -5.69 -24.77
CA LEU A 142 7.99 -5.42 -23.61
C LEU A 142 8.89 -5.51 -22.38
N VAL A 143 9.15 -4.37 -21.75
CA VAL A 143 9.93 -4.29 -20.51
C VAL A 143 8.93 -4.20 -19.37
N THR A 144 8.84 -5.25 -18.56
CA THR A 144 8.00 -5.28 -17.37
C THR A 144 8.89 -5.23 -16.13
N ALA A 145 8.58 -4.35 -15.17
CA ALA A 145 9.30 -4.26 -13.90
C ALA A 145 8.34 -4.38 -12.72
N ARG A 146 8.86 -4.96 -11.63
CA ARG A 146 8.20 -5.04 -10.33
C ARG A 146 9.06 -4.34 -9.29
N GLY A 147 8.43 -3.42 -8.59
CA GLY A 147 8.96 -2.83 -7.37
C GLY A 147 8.20 -3.33 -6.15
N VAL A 148 8.92 -3.40 -5.02
CA VAL A 148 8.38 -3.78 -3.71
C VAL A 148 8.60 -2.61 -2.76
N GLY A 149 7.56 -2.24 -2.01
CA GLY A 149 7.61 -1.15 -1.02
C GLY A 149 8.37 -1.56 0.25
N GLY A 150 8.25 -0.76 1.30
CA GLY A 150 8.79 -1.11 2.62
C GLY A 150 8.17 -2.36 3.21
N HIS A 151 6.93 -2.65 2.83
CA HIS A 151 6.27 -3.91 3.13
C HIS A 151 6.15 -4.82 1.89
N ALA A 152 6.40 -6.12 2.07
CA ALA A 152 6.44 -7.10 0.98
C ALA A 152 5.12 -7.27 0.22
N SER A 153 3.98 -6.90 0.83
CA SER A 153 2.66 -6.90 0.18
C SER A 153 2.41 -5.65 -0.68
N SER A 154 3.20 -4.58 -0.51
CA SER A 154 3.14 -3.40 -1.37
C SER A 154 3.93 -3.67 -2.65
N VAL A 155 3.25 -4.21 -3.65
CA VAL A 155 3.85 -4.51 -4.95
C VAL A 155 3.25 -3.60 -6.03
N VAL A 156 4.12 -3.05 -6.87
CA VAL A 156 3.75 -2.28 -8.05
C VAL A 156 4.43 -2.89 -9.27
N TRP A 157 3.66 -2.99 -10.35
CA TRP A 157 4.13 -3.45 -11.66
C TRP A 157 4.04 -2.30 -12.65
N LEU A 158 5.09 -2.09 -13.43
CA LEU A 158 5.14 -1.12 -14.52
C LEU A 158 5.58 -1.80 -15.81
N GLN A 159 5.11 -1.28 -16.94
CA GLN A 159 5.49 -1.82 -18.25
C GLN A 159 5.73 -0.70 -19.25
N SER A 160 6.78 -0.88 -20.04
CA SER A 160 7.14 -0.01 -21.14
C SER A 160 7.33 -0.83 -22.40
N GLN A 161 6.74 -0.36 -23.49
CA GLN A 161 6.97 -0.90 -24.82
C GLN A 161 8.03 -0.05 -25.49
N VAL A 162 9.12 -0.68 -25.91
CA VAL A 162 10.23 0.00 -26.58
C VAL A 162 10.50 -0.66 -27.91
N ALA A 163 10.51 0.12 -28.99
CA ALA A 163 10.96 -0.30 -30.30
C ALA A 163 12.38 0.21 -30.51
N VAL A 164 13.32 -0.69 -30.78
CA VAL A 164 14.75 -0.41 -30.91
C VAL A 164 15.21 -0.68 -32.34
N ARG A 165 16.02 0.23 -32.88
CA ARG A 165 16.69 0.08 -34.18
C ARG A 165 18.11 0.61 -34.07
N HIS A 166 19.10 -0.20 -34.46
CA HIS A 166 20.53 0.13 -34.33
C HIS A 166 20.92 0.64 -32.92
N GLY A 167 20.45 -0.04 -31.87
CA GLY A 167 20.77 0.31 -30.47
C GLY A 167 20.11 1.60 -29.96
N ARG A 168 19.18 2.20 -30.71
CA ARG A 168 18.45 3.41 -30.32
C ARG A 168 16.95 3.15 -30.24
N ILE A 169 16.29 3.78 -29.28
CA ILE A 169 14.83 3.76 -29.19
C ILE A 169 14.27 4.60 -30.34
N VAL A 170 13.43 4.00 -31.17
CA VAL A 170 12.72 4.67 -32.28
C VAL A 170 11.24 4.88 -32.00
N ALA A 171 10.68 4.14 -31.03
CA ALA A 171 9.38 4.43 -30.46
C ALA A 171 9.31 3.90 -29.02
N GLN A 172 8.63 4.63 -28.14
CA GLN A 172 8.35 4.19 -26.78
C GLN A 172 6.89 4.44 -26.45
N ARG A 173 6.23 3.46 -25.81
CA ARG A 173 4.85 3.56 -25.36
C ARG A 173 4.77 3.14 -23.91
N TRP A 174 4.34 4.06 -23.07
CA TRP A 174 4.05 3.77 -21.67
C TRP A 174 2.75 2.99 -21.56
N ARG A 175 2.77 1.91 -20.79
CA ARG A 175 1.57 1.14 -20.45
C ARG A 175 1.35 1.20 -18.95
N ARG A 176 0.16 1.61 -18.56
CA ARG A 176 -0.30 1.40 -17.18
C ARG A 176 -0.61 -0.09 -17.03
N VAL A 177 0.20 -0.80 -16.25
CA VAL A 177 -0.16 -2.15 -15.81
C VAL A 177 -0.99 -2.00 -14.54
N ALA A 178 -2.26 -2.41 -14.63
CA ALA A 178 -3.10 -2.61 -13.47
C ALA A 178 -2.48 -3.73 -12.63
N ALA A 179 -2.34 -3.50 -11.33
CA ALA A 179 -1.88 -4.52 -10.40
C ALA A 179 -2.65 -5.83 -10.65
N VAL A 180 -1.95 -6.95 -10.81
CA VAL A 180 -2.56 -8.27 -10.66
C VAL A 180 -2.88 -8.40 -9.18
N HIS A 181 -4.01 -7.82 -8.75
CA HIS A 181 -4.63 -8.20 -7.49
C HIS A 181 -5.07 -9.65 -7.67
N ARG A 182 -4.39 -10.57 -6.98
CA ARG A 182 -5.05 -11.76 -6.48
C ARG A 182 -5.68 -11.42 -5.15
#